data_AF-A0A351ESV4-F1
#
_entry.id   AF-A0A351ESV4-F1
#
_cell.length_a   1.000
_cell.length_b   1.000
_cell.length_c   1.000
_cell.angle_alpha   90.00
_cell.angle_beta   90.00
_cell.angle_gamma   90.00
#
_symmetry.space_group_name_H-M   'P 1'
#
loop_
_entity.id
_entity.type
_entity.pdbx_description
1 polymer ?
#
loop_
_entity_poly.entity_id
_entity_poly.type
_entity_poly.pdbx_seq_one_letter_code
_entity_poly.pdbx_strand_id
1 'polypeptide(L)'
;MWVQKTRKKWVTVDGAVTPVVYVVAVGTNIVVSEYGRAASAALARAIVDAKAGVALAPVTVIVPSNFAGLAARRMLGSGDLGVAGVANVNFVTPFRLAELLAVGELPGRRPLTKPVLGAAVRRALADDPRHFRNVRDHQATERALAVA
;
A
#
# COMPACT_ATOMS: atom_id res chain seq x y z
N MET A 1 -26.46 33.98 -26.03
CA MET A 1 -25.24 34.04 -25.21
C MET A 1 -24.79 32.60 -24.95
N TRP A 2 -23.87 32.07 -25.76
CA TRP A 2 -23.46 30.66 -25.72
C TRP A 2 -22.06 30.54 -25.12
N VAL A 3 -21.91 29.67 -24.12
CA VAL A 3 -20.66 29.34 -23.43
C VAL A 3 -19.86 28.36 -24.30
N GLN A 4 -18.68 28.77 -24.75
CA GLN A 4 -17.74 27.87 -25.41
C GLN A 4 -17.02 26.98 -24.39
N LYS A 5 -17.23 25.67 -24.53
CA LYS A 5 -16.60 24.60 -23.74
C LYS A 5 -15.21 24.31 -24.31
N THR A 6 -14.16 24.74 -23.61
CA THR A 6 -12.77 24.51 -24.00
C THR A 6 -12.44 23.02 -24.02
N ARG A 7 -11.99 22.53 -25.18
CA ARG A 7 -11.58 21.13 -25.38
C ARG A 7 -10.30 20.84 -24.58
N LYS A 8 -10.37 19.91 -23.63
CA LYS A 8 -9.20 19.31 -22.97
C LYS A 8 -8.32 18.66 -24.05
N LYS A 9 -7.15 19.25 -24.29
CA LYS A 9 -6.11 18.69 -25.15
C LYS A 9 -5.28 17.72 -24.30
N TRP A 10 -5.44 16.42 -24.55
CA TRP A 10 -4.56 15.41 -23.96
C TRP A 10 -3.22 15.47 -24.69
N VAL A 11 -2.13 15.65 -23.94
CA VAL A 11 -0.77 15.52 -24.44
C VAL A 11 -0.34 14.09 -24.16
N THR A 12 -0.30 13.26 -25.20
CA THR A 12 0.35 11.95 -25.14
C THR A 12 1.86 12.19 -25.10
N VAL A 13 2.52 11.81 -24.02
CA VAL A 13 3.98 11.81 -23.93
C VAL A 13 4.45 10.40 -24.26
N ASP A 14 4.86 10.18 -25.50
CA ASP A 14 5.55 8.96 -25.96
C ASP A 14 7.00 8.97 -25.47
N GLY A 15 7.19 8.94 -24.15
CA GLY A 15 8.49 8.81 -23.51
C GLY A 15 8.65 7.40 -22.99
N ALA A 16 9.59 6.63 -23.56
CA ALA A 16 10.08 5.41 -22.92
C ALA A 16 10.64 5.79 -21.54
N VAL A 17 9.90 5.47 -20.48
CA VAL A 17 10.38 5.63 -19.10
C VAL A 17 11.41 4.53 -18.87
N THR A 18 12.67 4.80 -19.19
CA THR A 18 13.78 3.96 -18.73
C THR A 18 13.80 4.03 -17.20
N PRO A 19 13.64 2.90 -16.48
CA PRO A 19 13.82 2.90 -15.04
C PRO A 19 15.30 3.16 -14.76
N VAL A 20 15.62 4.38 -14.36
CA VAL A 20 16.93 4.68 -13.79
C VAL A 20 16.96 3.96 -12.44
N VAL A 21 17.72 2.87 -12.36
CA VAL A 21 17.98 2.18 -11.11
C VAL A 21 18.89 3.08 -10.26
N TYR A 22 18.29 3.90 -9.40
CA TYR A 22 19.02 4.64 -8.38
C TYR A 22 19.38 3.66 -7.26
N VAL A 23 20.50 2.93 -7.38
CA VAL A 23 21.12 2.33 -6.20
C VAL A 23 21.86 3.45 -5.47
N VAL A 24 21.13 4.22 -4.67
CA VAL A 24 21.71 5.01 -3.60
C VAL A 24 22.09 4.02 -2.50
N ALA A 25 23.27 4.14 -1.90
CA ALA A 25 23.65 3.32 -0.76
C ALA A 25 22.51 3.33 0.30
N VAL A 26 21.93 2.15 0.57
CA VAL A 26 20.82 2.02 1.51
C VAL A 26 21.39 1.84 2.90
N GLY A 27 21.33 2.90 3.71
CA GLY A 27 21.58 2.79 5.15
C GLY A 27 20.39 2.12 5.83
N THR A 28 20.64 1.17 6.73
CA THR A 28 19.60 0.56 7.56
C THR A 28 19.74 1.08 9.00
N ASN A 29 18.65 1.59 9.56
CA ASN A 29 18.57 1.97 10.96
C ASN A 29 17.42 1.22 11.63
N ILE A 30 17.68 0.58 12.76
CA ILE A 30 16.68 -0.15 13.54
C ILE A 30 16.40 0.62 14.81
N VAL A 31 15.15 1.05 14.98
CA VAL A 31 14.69 1.75 16.18
C VAL A 31 13.72 0.84 16.92
N VAL A 32 14.08 0.48 18.15
CA VAL A 32 13.21 -0.27 19.07
C VAL A 32 12.51 0.75 19.97
N SER A 33 11.20 0.61 20.14
CA SER A 33 10.40 1.49 20.99
C SER A 33 9.32 0.72 21.73
N GLU A 34 8.89 1.24 22.86
CA GLU A 34 7.66 0.80 23.51
C GLU A 34 6.42 1.11 22.66
N TYR A 35 5.37 0.32 22.86
CA TYR A 35 4.09 0.51 22.18
C TYR A 35 3.44 1.85 22.58
N GLY A 36 2.65 2.43 21.66
CA GLY A 36 1.86 3.63 21.92
C GLY A 36 2.57 4.93 21.55
N ARG A 37 2.64 5.88 22.50
CA ARG A 37 3.15 7.24 22.24
C ARG A 37 4.64 7.23 21.91
N ALA A 38 5.44 6.40 22.57
CA ALA A 38 6.87 6.26 22.30
C ALA A 38 7.13 5.84 20.84
N ALA A 39 6.43 4.81 20.35
CA ALA A 39 6.50 4.40 18.94
C ALA A 39 6.09 5.52 17.97
N SER A 40 5.06 6.29 18.31
CA SER A 40 4.60 7.40 17.46
C SER A 40 5.62 8.55 17.41
N ALA A 41 6.25 8.88 18.53
CA ALA A 41 7.32 9.87 18.60
C ALA A 41 8.58 9.41 17.84
N ALA A 42 8.95 8.14 17.96
CA ALA A 42 10.06 7.54 17.21
C ALA A 42 9.80 7.61 15.69
N LEU A 43 8.59 7.28 15.24
CA LEU A 43 8.19 7.44 13.84
C LEU A 43 8.25 8.89 13.38
N ALA A 44 7.75 9.84 14.19
CA ALA A 44 7.81 11.26 13.88
C ALA A 44 9.26 11.73 13.67
N ARG A 45 10.16 11.31 14.56
CA ARG A 45 11.58 11.63 14.47
C ARG A 45 12.21 11.06 13.22
N ALA A 46 11.96 9.78 12.91
CA ALA A 46 12.46 9.13 11.71
C ALA A 46 12.01 9.85 10.42
N ILE A 47 10.77 10.35 10.37
CA ILE A 47 10.27 11.13 9.23
C ILE A 47 10.98 12.47 9.12
N VAL A 48 11.20 13.18 10.24
CA VAL A 48 11.91 14.46 10.26
C VAL A 48 13.35 14.29 9.78
N ASP A 49 14.04 13.26 10.29
CA ASP A 49 15.41 12.95 9.90
C ASP A 49 15.48 12.58 8.40
N ALA A 50 14.53 11.78 7.89
CA ALA A 50 14.46 11.42 6.48
C ALA A 50 14.18 12.63 5.56
N LYS A 51 13.47 13.65 6.05
CA LYS A 51 13.23 14.89 5.30
C LYS A 51 14.45 15.80 5.23
N ALA A 52 15.44 15.62 6.10
CA ALA A 52 16.69 16.38 6.13
C ALA A 52 16.49 17.91 6.02
N GLY A 53 15.48 18.44 6.74
CA GLY A 53 15.15 19.88 6.74
C GLY A 53 14.31 20.37 5.55
N VAL A 54 14.08 19.53 4.52
CA VAL A 54 13.23 19.89 3.37
C VAL A 54 11.78 19.52 3.69
N ALA A 55 10.97 20.54 4.01
CA ALA A 55 9.59 20.36 4.46
C ALA A 55 8.75 19.45 3.53
N LEU A 56 8.92 19.60 2.22
CA LEU A 56 8.19 18.84 1.20
C LEU A 56 8.96 17.64 0.61
N ALA A 57 10.09 17.23 1.20
CA ALA A 57 10.78 16.01 0.75
C ALA A 57 9.83 14.80 0.86
N PRO A 58 9.68 13.98 -0.20
CA PRO A 58 8.77 12.85 -0.19
C PRO A 58 9.28 11.76 0.76
N VAL A 59 8.41 11.27 1.64
CA VAL A 59 8.69 10.12 2.52
C VAL A 59 7.58 9.08 2.34
N THR A 60 7.96 7.82 2.20
CA THR A 60 7.01 6.70 2.17
C THR A 60 7.19 5.84 3.42
N VAL A 61 6.12 5.69 4.19
CA VAL A 61 6.05 4.86 5.39
C VAL A 61 5.28 3.59 5.05
N ILE A 62 5.92 2.44 5.25
CA ILE A 62 5.27 1.14 5.07
C ILE A 62 4.64 0.72 6.39
N VAL A 63 3.33 0.45 6.38
CA VAL A 63 2.54 0.13 7.58
C VAL A 63 1.93 -1.27 7.47
N PRO A 64 1.71 -1.98 8.59
CA PRO A 64 1.13 -3.32 8.56
C PRO A 64 -0.33 -3.32 8.09
N SER A 65 -1.06 -2.21 8.25
CA SER A 65 -2.45 -2.06 7.81
C SER A 65 -2.80 -0.60 7.53
N ASN A 66 -3.88 -0.40 6.77
CA ASN A 66 -4.43 0.95 6.52
C ASN A 66 -4.86 1.65 7.83
N PHE A 67 -5.36 0.88 8.80
CA PHE A 67 -5.72 1.41 10.10
C PHE A 67 -4.51 1.94 10.87
N ALA A 68 -3.40 1.19 10.88
CA ALA A 68 -2.15 1.64 11.50
C ALA A 68 -1.63 2.92 10.82
N GLY A 69 -1.69 3.00 9.50
CA GLY A 69 -1.33 4.23 8.76
C GLY A 69 -2.25 5.41 9.08
N LEU A 70 -3.56 5.20 9.22
CA LEU A 70 -4.49 6.25 9.61
C LEU A 70 -4.24 6.74 11.04
N ALA A 71 -4.01 5.82 11.98
CA ALA A 71 -3.68 6.15 13.36
C ALA A 71 -2.39 6.97 13.44
N ALA A 72 -1.33 6.53 12.75
CA ALA A 72 -0.07 7.25 12.68
C ALA A 72 -0.24 8.65 12.09
N ARG A 73 -0.96 8.79 10.97
CA ARG A 73 -1.27 10.11 10.35
C ARG A 73 -1.98 11.05 11.32
N ARG A 74 -2.98 10.55 12.05
CA ARG A 74 -3.73 11.35 13.03
C ARG A 74 -2.85 11.81 14.19
N MET A 75 -2.03 10.91 14.73
CA MET A 75 -1.08 11.25 15.80
C MET A 75 -0.02 12.26 15.35
N LEU A 76 0.51 12.11 14.14
CA LEU A 76 1.48 13.05 13.57
C LEU A 76 0.85 14.42 13.28
N GLY A 77 -0.42 14.44 12.89
CA GLY A 77 -1.16 15.67 12.61
C GLY A 77 -1.78 16.34 13.83
N SER A 78 -1.84 15.67 15.00
CA SER A 78 -2.49 16.24 16.19
C SER A 78 -1.66 17.34 16.87
N GLY A 79 -0.35 17.40 16.59
CA GLY A 79 0.58 18.32 17.27
C GLY A 79 1.10 17.80 18.61
N ASP A 80 0.52 16.73 19.16
CA ASP A 80 0.88 16.19 20.49
C ASP A 80 2.25 15.51 20.56
N LEU A 81 2.92 15.36 19.41
CA LEU A 81 4.25 14.76 19.28
C LEU A 81 5.36 15.81 19.12
N GLY A 82 5.05 17.10 19.28
CA GLY A 82 6.01 18.19 19.13
C GLY A 82 6.42 18.45 17.67
N VAL A 83 5.69 17.88 16.70
CA VAL A 83 5.83 18.17 15.27
C VAL A 83 4.61 18.95 14.78
N ALA A 84 4.83 19.97 13.95
CA ALA A 84 3.77 20.85 13.43
C ALA A 84 2.88 20.18 12.35
N GLY A 85 2.84 18.85 12.31
CA GLY A 85 2.25 18.06 11.23
C GLY A 85 3.27 17.55 10.21
N VAL A 86 2.84 16.60 9.37
CA VAL A 86 3.66 16.01 8.31
C VAL A 86 3.05 16.27 6.93
N ALA A 87 3.87 16.75 5.99
CA ALA A 87 3.47 17.00 4.61
C ALA A 87 4.24 16.08 3.65
N ASN A 88 3.66 15.74 2.50
CA ASN A 88 4.26 14.85 1.51
C ASN A 88 4.77 13.50 2.10
N VAL A 89 3.98 12.92 3.02
CA VAL A 89 4.24 11.60 3.60
C VAL A 89 3.16 10.62 3.16
N ASN A 90 3.56 9.61 2.41
CA ASN A 90 2.66 8.56 1.97
C ASN A 90 2.73 7.38 2.95
N PHE A 91 1.59 6.82 3.32
CA PHE A 91 1.51 5.61 4.14
C PHE A 91 0.87 4.52 3.31
N VAL A 92 1.60 3.44 3.09
CA VAL A 92 1.21 2.33 2.21
C VAL A 92 1.39 1.01 2.93
N THR A 93 0.55 0.03 2.60
CA THR A 93 0.80 -1.35 3.02
C THR A 93 1.85 -2.00 2.09
N PRO A 94 2.48 -3.12 2.50
CA PRO A 94 3.39 -3.86 1.62
C PRO A 94 2.75 -4.24 0.29
N PHE A 95 1.48 -4.69 0.31
CA PHE A 95 0.74 -5.01 -0.91
C PHE A 95 0.53 -3.78 -1.80
N ARG A 96 0.18 -2.64 -1.20
CA ARG A 96 0.02 -1.40 -1.97
C ARG A 96 1.35 -0.92 -2.55
N LEU A 97 2.46 -1.09 -1.84
CA LEU A 97 3.79 -0.81 -2.38
C LEU A 97 4.08 -1.72 -3.58
N ALA A 98 3.82 -3.03 -3.45
CA ALA A 98 4.00 -3.98 -4.54
C ALA A 98 3.18 -3.60 -5.78
N GLU A 99 1.92 -3.18 -5.61
CA GLU A 99 1.09 -2.68 -6.71
C GLU A 99 1.71 -1.46 -7.40
N LEU A 100 2.21 -0.50 -6.62
CA LEU A 100 2.83 0.72 -7.17
C LEU A 100 4.09 0.39 -7.97
N LEU A 101 4.88 -0.58 -7.51
CA LEU A 101 6.06 -1.07 -8.22
C LEU A 101 5.70 -1.88 -9.48
N ALA A 102 4.56 -2.58 -9.45
CA ALA A 102 4.10 -3.43 -10.55
C ALA A 102 3.23 -2.70 -11.59
N VAL A 103 3.03 -1.38 -11.50
CA VAL A 103 2.09 -0.62 -12.35
C VAL A 103 2.22 -0.92 -13.85
N GLY A 104 3.43 -1.14 -14.37
CA GLY A 104 3.67 -1.47 -15.77
C GLY A 104 3.20 -2.88 -16.19
N GLU A 105 3.13 -3.83 -15.25
CA GLU A 105 2.83 -5.25 -15.48
C GLU A 105 1.35 -5.60 -15.22
N LEU A 106 0.62 -4.70 -14.57
CA LEU A 106 -0.79 -4.87 -14.25
C LEU A 106 -1.79 -4.66 -15.42
N PRO A 107 -1.48 -4.01 -16.56
CA PRO A 107 -2.42 -3.89 -17.67
C PRO A 107 -2.97 -5.25 -18.14
N GLY A 108 -4.28 -5.35 -18.30
CA GLY A 108 -4.96 -6.59 -18.70
C GLY A 108 -5.12 -7.64 -17.60
N ARG A 109 -4.51 -7.43 -16.41
CA ARG A 109 -4.74 -8.27 -15.23
C ARG A 109 -6.00 -7.80 -14.49
N ARG A 110 -6.75 -8.74 -13.92
CA ARG A 110 -7.92 -8.45 -13.08
C ARG A 110 -7.54 -8.65 -11.61
N PRO A 111 -7.94 -7.73 -10.70
CA PRO A 111 -7.70 -7.91 -9.27
C PRO A 111 -8.31 -9.23 -8.76
N LEU A 112 -7.51 -10.01 -8.02
CA LEU A 112 -7.98 -11.19 -7.32
C LEU A 112 -8.63 -10.76 -6.01
N THR A 113 -9.91 -10.39 -6.07
CA THR A 113 -10.68 -10.00 -4.88
C THR A 113 -11.04 -11.23 -4.04
N LYS A 114 -11.35 -11.04 -2.76
CA LYS A 114 -11.79 -12.14 -1.88
C LYS A 114 -12.96 -12.96 -2.48
N PRO A 115 -14.00 -12.35 -3.08
CA PRO A 115 -15.05 -13.12 -3.75
C PRO A 115 -14.57 -13.91 -4.96
N VAL A 116 -13.64 -13.36 -5.76
CA VAL A 116 -13.07 -14.06 -6.93
C VAL A 116 -12.20 -15.22 -6.49
N LEU A 117 -11.38 -15.04 -5.44
CA LEU A 117 -10.61 -16.11 -4.83
C LEU A 117 -11.51 -17.22 -4.28
N GLY A 118 -12.56 -16.88 -3.53
CA GLY A 118 -13.53 -17.86 -3.03
C GLY A 118 -14.23 -18.62 -4.16
N ALA A 119 -14.61 -17.94 -5.24
CA ALA A 119 -15.15 -18.59 -6.43
C ALA A 119 -14.14 -19.52 -7.12
N ALA A 120 -12.87 -19.11 -7.22
CA ALA A 120 -11.80 -19.93 -7.77
C ALA A 120 -11.54 -21.18 -6.91
N VAL A 121 -11.54 -21.04 -5.58
CA VAL A 121 -11.43 -22.16 -4.64
C VAL A 121 -12.60 -23.13 -4.80
N ARG A 122 -13.85 -22.66 -4.86
CA ARG A 122 -15.01 -23.53 -5.11
C ARG A 122 -14.88 -24.29 -6.42
N ARG A 123 -14.46 -23.61 -7.49
CA ARG A 123 -14.24 -24.25 -8.78
C ARG A 123 -13.15 -25.32 -8.70
N ALA A 124 -12.02 -25.03 -8.07
CA ALA A 124 -10.93 -25.99 -7.91
C ALA A 124 -11.35 -27.22 -7.09
N LEU A 125 -12.15 -27.04 -6.03
CA LEU A 125 -12.71 -28.13 -5.23
C LEU A 125 -13.75 -28.97 -6.00
N ALA A 126 -14.51 -28.36 -6.91
CA ALA A 126 -15.45 -29.07 -7.78
C ALA A 126 -14.71 -29.88 -8.86
N ASP A 127 -13.66 -29.30 -9.45
CA ASP A 127 -12.88 -29.88 -10.55
C ASP A 127 -11.97 -31.02 -10.06
N ASP A 128 -11.17 -30.81 -9.01
CA ASP A 128 -10.33 -31.85 -8.39
C ASP A 128 -10.23 -31.64 -6.86
N PRO A 129 -11.16 -32.23 -6.08
CA PRO A 129 -11.18 -32.05 -4.63
C PRO A 129 -10.01 -32.70 -3.89
N ARG A 130 -9.29 -33.66 -4.49
CA ARG A 130 -8.22 -34.44 -3.84
C ARG A 130 -8.59 -34.88 -2.41
N HIS A 131 -7.82 -34.44 -1.40
CA HIS A 131 -8.03 -34.78 0.01
C HIS A 131 -9.28 -34.13 0.62
N PHE A 132 -9.88 -33.13 -0.04
CA PHE A 132 -11.06 -32.41 0.44
C PHE A 132 -12.39 -33.02 -0.02
N ARG A 133 -12.40 -34.21 -0.65
CA ARG A 133 -13.62 -34.84 -1.20
C ARG A 133 -14.83 -34.82 -0.25
N ASN A 134 -14.61 -35.15 1.02
CA ASN A 134 -15.68 -35.25 2.03
C ASN A 134 -16.21 -33.89 2.51
N VAL A 135 -15.47 -32.81 2.24
CA VAL A 135 -15.77 -31.46 2.75
C VAL A 135 -15.78 -30.40 1.64
N ARG A 136 -15.81 -30.82 0.37
CA ARG A 136 -15.64 -29.95 -0.80
C ARG A 136 -16.74 -28.89 -0.93
N ASP A 137 -17.95 -29.23 -0.50
CA ASP A 137 -19.13 -28.37 -0.58
C ASP A 137 -19.34 -27.58 0.73
N HIS A 138 -18.46 -27.74 1.72
CA HIS A 138 -18.59 -27.11 3.02
C HIS A 138 -18.00 -25.68 3.01
N GLN A 139 -18.80 -24.67 3.39
CA GLN A 139 -18.38 -23.27 3.38
C GLN A 139 -17.13 -23.02 4.25
N ALA A 140 -16.93 -23.78 5.32
CA ALA A 140 -15.73 -23.69 6.16
C ALA A 140 -14.45 -24.06 5.40
N THR A 141 -14.50 -25.05 4.50
CA THR A 141 -13.36 -25.48 3.67
C THR A 141 -12.98 -24.37 2.70
N GLU A 142 -13.97 -23.78 2.00
CA GLU A 142 -13.72 -22.65 1.10
C GLU A 142 -13.06 -21.49 1.85
N ARG A 143 -13.63 -21.10 3.00
CA ARG A 143 -13.10 -19.99 3.81
C ARG A 143 -11.68 -20.27 4.32
N ALA A 144 -11.39 -21.48 4.77
CA ALA A 144 -10.05 -21.83 5.25
C ALA A 144 -9.01 -21.75 4.13
N LEU A 145 -9.36 -22.22 2.92
CA LEU A 145 -8.46 -22.18 1.76
C LEU A 145 -8.33 -20.79 1.14
N ALA A 146 -9.35 -19.94 1.26
CA ALA A 146 -9.32 -18.57 0.72
C ALA A 146 -8.61 -17.54 1.64
N VAL A 147 -8.06 -17.98 2.79
CA VAL A 147 -7.35 -17.14 3.76
C VAL A 147 -5.85 -17.52 3.86
N ALA A 148 -5.46 -18.66 3.28
CA ALA A 148 -4.07 -19.10 3.13
C ALA A 148 -3.32 -18.23 2.10
#